data_AF-A0A316LY47-F1
#
_entry.id   AF-A0A316LY47-F1
#
_cell.length_a   1.000
_cell.length_b   1.000
_cell.length_c   1.000
_cell.angle_alpha   90.00
_cell.angle_beta   90.00
_cell.angle_gamma   90.00
#
_symmetry.space_group_name_H-M   'P 1'
#
loop_
_entity.id
_entity.type
_entity.pdbx_description
1 polymer ?
#
loop_
_entity_poly.entity_id
_entity_poly.type
_entity_poly.pdbx_seq_one_letter_code
_entity_poly.pdbx_strand_id
1 'polypeptide(L)'
;MPAEIAAAYELLFTGTLIALAIGFVALLVKTIIGPSIADRIVTINMIGTMVIIAIAVIACLFDENYVLDICLIYAMLSFLAVIVLTKVYTGVYEENKRKEKEAEEKKK
;
A
#
# COMPACT_ATOMS: atom_id res chain seq x y z
N MET A 1 27.14 15.97 -18.25
CA MET A 1 27.14 14.77 -17.38
C MET A 1 28.00 13.71 -18.04
N PRO A 2 28.93 13.04 -17.34
CA PRO A 2 29.74 11.97 -17.92
C PRO A 2 28.85 10.84 -18.44
N ALA A 3 29.16 10.28 -19.62
CA ALA A 3 28.36 9.23 -20.24
C ALA A 3 28.19 7.98 -19.34
N GLU A 4 29.19 7.68 -18.53
CA GLU A 4 29.15 6.59 -17.55
C GLU A 4 28.11 6.82 -16.45
N ILE A 5 27.94 8.08 -16.00
CA ILE A 5 26.97 8.43 -14.96
C ILE A 5 25.54 8.35 -15.53
N ALA A 6 25.33 8.82 -16.76
CA ALA A 6 24.02 8.75 -17.41
C ALA A 6 23.54 7.30 -17.59
N ALA A 7 24.42 6.39 -18.04
CA ALA A 7 24.12 4.97 -18.18
C ALA A 7 23.79 4.30 -16.84
N ALA A 8 24.47 4.70 -15.76
CA ALA A 8 24.16 4.22 -14.41
C ALA A 8 22.77 4.65 -13.94
N TYR A 9 22.37 5.91 -14.20
CA TYR A 9 21.01 6.39 -13.87
C TYR A 9 19.93 5.66 -14.67
N GLU A 10 20.12 5.46 -15.97
CA GLU A 10 19.15 4.73 -16.80
C GLU A 10 18.96 3.29 -16.30
N LEU A 11 20.06 2.60 -15.98
CA LEU A 11 20.00 1.24 -15.43
C LEU A 11 19.29 1.20 -14.08
N LEU A 12 19.59 2.14 -13.18
CA LEU A 12 18.97 2.23 -11.86
C LEU A 12 17.47 2.50 -11.93
N PHE A 13 17.04 3.47 -12.73
CA PHE A 13 15.63 3.81 -12.86
C PHE A 13 14.84 2.70 -13.55
N THR A 14 15.37 2.16 -14.65
CA THR A 14 14.72 1.05 -15.38
C THR A 14 14.65 -0.21 -14.53
N GLY A 15 15.74 -0.56 -13.84
CA GLY A 15 15.78 -1.69 -12.92
C GLY A 15 14.78 -1.56 -11.78
N THR A 16 14.65 -0.34 -11.22
CA THR A 16 13.68 -0.05 -10.16
C THR A 16 12.24 -0.18 -10.67
N LEU A 17 11.91 0.35 -11.85
CA LEU A 17 10.58 0.24 -12.45
C LEU A 17 10.19 -1.22 -12.74
N ILE A 18 11.12 -2.02 -13.25
CA ILE A 18 10.90 -3.46 -13.49
C ILE A 18 10.65 -4.19 -12.15
N ALA A 19 11.48 -3.92 -11.14
CA ALA A 19 11.31 -4.51 -9.81
C ALA A 19 9.97 -4.13 -9.17
N LEU A 20 9.56 -2.85 -9.30
CA LEU A 20 8.26 -2.37 -8.83
C LEU A 20 7.11 -3.04 -9.58
N ALA A 21 7.20 -3.21 -10.90
CA ALA A 21 6.18 -3.89 -11.68
C ALA A 21 6.00 -5.35 -11.25
N ILE A 22 7.09 -6.10 -11.08
CA ILE A 22 7.06 -7.47 -10.59
C ILE A 22 6.49 -7.52 -9.17
N GLY A 23 6.95 -6.63 -8.29
CA GLY A 23 6.45 -6.51 -6.92
C GLY A 23 4.94 -6.21 -6.87
N PHE A 24 4.47 -5.34 -7.74
CA PHE A 24 3.05 -4.97 -7.83
C PHE A 24 2.19 -6.18 -8.23
N VAL A 25 2.60 -6.93 -9.25
CA VAL A 25 1.91 -8.17 -9.65
C VAL A 25 1.90 -9.19 -8.51
N ALA A 26 3.03 -9.39 -7.83
CA ALA A 26 3.11 -10.28 -6.68
C ALA A 26 2.18 -9.87 -5.53
N LEU A 27 2.08 -8.57 -5.24
CA LEU A 27 1.18 -8.04 -4.22
C LEU A 27 -0.29 -8.18 -4.60
N LEU A 28 -0.65 -8.03 -5.89
CA LEU A 28 -2.01 -8.29 -6.37
C LEU A 28 -2.40 -9.74 -6.11
N VAL A 29 -1.54 -10.70 -6.48
CA VAL A 29 -1.76 -12.13 -6.23
C VAL A 29 -1.91 -12.40 -4.73
N LYS A 30 -1.01 -11.85 -3.90
CA LYS A 30 -1.07 -12.00 -2.44
C LYS A 30 -2.35 -11.40 -1.85
N THR A 31 -2.82 -10.26 -2.36
CA THR A 31 -4.04 -9.59 -1.86
C THR A 31 -5.28 -10.46 -2.09
N ILE A 32 -5.35 -11.16 -3.23
CA ILE A 32 -6.47 -12.05 -3.57
C ILE A 32 -6.43 -13.34 -2.72
N ILE A 33 -5.24 -13.91 -2.53
CA ILE A 33 -5.04 -15.17 -1.78
C ILE A 33 -5.16 -14.96 -0.26
N GLY A 34 -5.02 -13.72 0.23
CA GLY A 34 -5.07 -13.38 1.66
C GLY A 34 -6.27 -13.99 2.40
N PRO A 35 -6.03 -14.88 3.39
CA PRO A 35 -7.10 -15.63 4.06
C PRO A 35 -7.87 -14.77 5.06
N SER A 36 -7.22 -13.82 5.72
CA SER A 36 -7.86 -12.93 6.69
C SER A 36 -8.09 -11.53 6.12
N ILE A 37 -9.11 -10.83 6.63
CA ILE A 37 -9.36 -9.42 6.29
C ILE A 37 -8.17 -8.55 6.74
N ALA A 38 -7.55 -8.88 7.87
CA ALA A 38 -6.35 -8.19 8.34
C ALA A 38 -5.17 -8.34 7.35
N ASP A 39 -4.96 -9.54 6.79
CA ASP A 39 -3.90 -9.78 5.80
C ASP A 39 -4.13 -8.96 4.53
N ARG A 40 -5.39 -8.84 4.11
CA ARG A 40 -5.78 -8.01 2.97
C ARG A 40 -5.52 -6.53 3.24
N ILE A 41 -5.86 -6.03 4.44
CA ILE A 41 -5.58 -4.64 4.85
C ILE A 41 -4.08 -4.34 4.79
N VAL A 42 -3.24 -5.23 5.32
CA VAL A 42 -1.77 -5.07 5.28
C VAL A 42 -1.26 -5.09 3.85
N THR A 43 -1.75 -6.01 3.00
CA THR A 43 -1.29 -6.12 1.62
C THR A 43 -1.72 -4.91 0.77
N ILE A 44 -2.91 -4.34 1.02
CA ILE A 44 -3.36 -3.09 0.39
C ILE A 44 -2.42 -1.93 0.75
N ASN A 45 -1.99 -1.81 2.00
CA ASN A 45 -1.03 -0.78 2.38
C ASN A 45 0.35 -0.99 1.72
N MET A 46 0.79 -2.23 1.55
CA MET A 46 1.99 -2.54 0.78
C MET A 46 1.89 -2.11 -0.69
N ILE A 47 0.71 -2.29 -1.31
CA ILE A 47 0.45 -1.77 -2.66
C ILE A 47 0.57 -0.23 -2.67
N GLY A 48 0.00 0.44 -1.67
CA GLY A 48 0.14 1.89 -1.49
C GLY A 48 1.60 2.34 -1.44
N THR A 49 2.45 1.63 -0.69
CA THR A 49 3.90 1.94 -0.64
C THR A 49 4.60 1.75 -1.98
N MET A 50 4.25 0.75 -2.78
CA MET A 50 4.81 0.57 -4.12
C MET A 50 4.44 1.73 -5.06
N VAL A 51 3.20 2.21 -4.96
CA VAL A 51 2.74 3.38 -5.73
C VAL A 51 3.49 4.64 -5.31
N ILE A 52 3.69 4.86 -4.01
CA ILE A 52 4.45 6.01 -3.49
C ILE A 52 5.89 6.00 -4.01
N ILE A 53 6.56 4.84 -3.99
CA ILE A 53 7.93 4.70 -4.52
C ILE A 53 7.95 4.98 -6.03
N ALA A 54 6.96 4.50 -6.78
CA ALA A 54 6.84 4.80 -8.21
C ALA A 54 6.68 6.31 -8.47
N ILE A 55 5.82 7.00 -7.71
CA ILE A 55 5.64 8.45 -7.81
C ILE A 55 6.95 9.18 -7.46
N ALA A 56 7.66 8.76 -6.41
CA ALA A 56 8.94 9.36 -6.02
C ALA A 56 10.01 9.21 -7.12
N VAL A 57 10.08 8.04 -7.76
CA VAL A 57 10.96 7.80 -8.91
C VAL A 57 10.61 8.72 -10.08
N ILE A 58 9.32 8.87 -10.39
CA ILE A 58 8.85 9.78 -11.44
C ILE A 58 9.20 11.23 -11.08
N ALA A 59 9.03 11.65 -9.81
CA ALA A 59 9.39 12.99 -9.37
C ALA A 59 10.88 13.30 -9.63
N CYS A 60 11.77 12.34 -9.33
CA CYS A 60 13.20 12.47 -9.61
C CYS A 60 13.51 12.55 -11.13
N LEU A 61 12.69 11.93 -11.99
CA LEU A 61 12.89 11.95 -13.44
C LEU A 61 12.43 13.27 -14.07
N PHE A 62 11.33 13.85 -13.57
CA PHE A 62 10.77 15.07 -14.13
C PHE A 62 11.38 16.34 -13.53
N ASP A 63 12.12 16.25 -12.41
CA ASP A 63 12.71 17.39 -11.67
C ASP A 63 11.69 18.45 -11.24
N GLU A 64 10.42 18.04 -11.15
CA GLU A 64 9.29 18.89 -10.85
C GLU A 64 8.87 18.72 -9.39
N ASN A 65 9.00 19.79 -8.60
CA ASN A 65 8.72 19.79 -7.17
C ASN A 65 7.25 19.45 -6.85
N TYR A 66 6.30 19.78 -7.74
CA TYR A 66 4.88 19.49 -7.50
C TYR A 66 4.58 17.99 -7.42
N VAL A 67 5.39 17.14 -8.07
CA VAL A 67 5.22 15.68 -8.02
C VAL A 67 5.59 15.13 -6.65
N LEU A 68 6.55 15.77 -5.96
CA LEU A 68 6.90 15.43 -4.57
C LEU A 68 5.78 15.79 -3.61
N ASP A 69 5.08 16.91 -3.81
CA ASP A 69 3.92 17.26 -2.97
C ASP A 69 2.81 16.20 -3.09
N ILE A 70 2.53 15.74 -4.32
CA ILE A 70 1.58 14.65 -4.57
C ILE A 70 2.06 13.35 -3.91
N CYS A 71 3.36 13.04 -3.97
CA CYS A 71 3.96 11.88 -3.33
C CYS A 71 3.75 11.90 -1.80
N LEU A 72 3.99 13.04 -1.16
CA LEU A 72 3.81 13.21 0.28
C LEU A 72 2.34 13.09 0.68
N ILE A 73 1.42 13.66 -0.10
CA ILE A 73 -0.03 13.50 0.12
C ILE A 73 -0.41 12.01 0.01
N TYR A 74 0.08 11.30 -1.01
CA TYR A 74 -0.18 9.86 -1.16
C TYR A 74 0.38 9.03 0.00
N ALA A 75 1.56 9.39 0.53
CA ALA A 75 2.13 8.74 1.70
C ALA A 75 1.24 8.90 2.93
N MET A 76 0.75 10.12 3.18
CA MET A 76 -0.18 10.40 4.27
C MET A 76 -1.51 9.67 4.08
N LEU A 77 -2.07 9.67 2.87
CA LEU A 77 -3.32 9.00 2.55
C LEU A 77 -3.23 7.48 2.70
N SER A 78 -2.13 6.86 2.23
CA SER A 78 -1.91 5.41 2.38
C SER A 78 -1.89 5.00 3.85
N PHE A 79 -1.17 5.77 4.68
CA PHE A 79 -1.10 5.52 6.10
C PHE A 79 -2.44 5.75 6.81
N LEU A 80 -3.16 6.80 6.44
CA LEU A 80 -4.48 7.07 7.00
C LEU A 80 -5.49 5.97 6.62
N ALA A 81 -5.46 5.49 5.37
CA ALA A 81 -6.35 4.45 4.88
C ALA A 81 -6.22 3.16 5.70
N VAL A 82 -5.00 2.72 6.02
CA VAL A 82 -4.81 1.50 6.82
C VAL A 82 -5.29 1.65 8.27
N ILE A 83 -5.11 2.83 8.86
CA ILE A 83 -5.62 3.14 10.21
C ILE A 83 -7.14 3.09 10.23
N VAL A 84 -7.78 3.77 9.28
CA VAL A 84 -9.24 3.81 9.16
C VAL A 84 -9.80 2.42 8.93
N LEU A 85 -9.23 1.65 7.99
CA LEU A 85 -9.64 0.27 7.71
C LEU A 85 -9.52 -0.62 8.95
N THR A 86 -8.41 -0.52 9.68
CA THR A 86 -8.19 -1.28 10.92
C THR A 86 -9.25 -0.93 11.97
N LYS A 87 -9.51 0.37 12.18
CA LYS A 87 -10.49 0.84 13.15
C LYS A 87 -11.91 0.37 12.81
N VAL A 88 -12.30 0.47 11.55
CA VAL A 88 -13.61 -0.01 11.07
C VAL A 88 -13.71 -1.52 11.25
N TYR A 89 -12.68 -2.27 10.89
CA TYR A 89 -12.65 -3.72 11.04
C TYR A 89 -12.79 -4.15 12.50
N THR A 90 -12.04 -3.54 13.41
CA THR A 90 -12.14 -3.81 14.85
C THR A 90 -13.54 -3.48 15.38
N GLY A 91 -14.11 -2.34 14.98
CA GLY A 91 -15.46 -1.96 15.39
C GLY A 91 -16.54 -2.97 14.97
N VAL A 92 -16.48 -3.44 13.72
CA VAL A 92 -17.41 -4.46 13.21
C VAL A 92 -17.19 -5.81 13.92
N TYR A 93 -15.93 -6.19 14.17
CA TYR A 93 -15.60 -7.42 14.88
C TYR A 93 -16.17 -7.43 16.31
N GLU A 94 -16.04 -6.34 17.04
CA GLU A 94 -16.58 -6.19 18.40
C GLU A 94 -18.11 -6.23 18.43
N GLU A 95 -18.77 -5.62 17.44
CA GLU A 95 -20.23 -5.64 17.33
C GLU A 95 -20.75 -7.06 17.07
N ASN A 96 -20.14 -7.80 16.15
CA ASN A 96 -20.52 -9.18 15.85
C ASN A 96 -20.34 -10.08 17.08
N LYS A 97 -19.21 -9.94 17.78
CA LYS A 97 -18.94 -10.69 19.01
C LYS A 97 -19.93 -10.36 20.13
N ARG A 98 -20.41 -9.12 20.23
CA ARG A 98 -21.46 -8.73 21.18
C ARG A 98 -22.80 -9.40 20.85
N LYS A 99 -23.20 -9.38 19.58
CA LYS A 99 -24.43 -10.04 19.10
C LYS A 99 -24.41 -11.55 19.34
N GLU A 100 -23.26 -12.20 19.14
CA GLU A 100 -23.09 -13.63 19.43
C GLU A 100 -23.33 -13.94 20.91
N LYS A 101 -22.74 -13.17 21.82
CA LYS A 101 -22.94 -13.33 23.27
C LYS A 101 -24.40 -13.11 23.69
N GLU A 102 -25.05 -12.07 23.18
CA GLU A 102 -26.47 -11.81 23.47
C GLU A 102 -27.38 -12.93 22.96
N ALA A 103 -27.03 -13.56 21.83
CA ALA A 103 -27.78 -14.69 21.27
C ALA A 103 -27.56 -15.98 22.08
N GLU A 104 -26.38 -16.19 22.66
CA GLU A 104 -26.12 -17.32 23.58
C GLU A 104 -26.85 -17.16 24.91
N GLU A 105 -26.91 -15.95 25.47
CA GLU A 105 -27.64 -15.65 26.70
C GLU A 105 -29.14 -15.87 26.55
N LYS A 106 -29.74 -15.48 25.41
CA LYS A 106 -31.18 -15.70 25.13
C LYS A 106 -31.56 -17.17 24.90
N LYS A 107 -30.59 -18.04 24.63
CA LYS A 107 -30.81 -19.49 24.44
C LYS A 107 -30.68 -20.29 25.74
N LYS A 108 -30.18 -19.67 26.82
CA LYS A 108 -30.15 -20.24 28.17
C LYS A 108 -31.41 -19.85 28.94
#